data_AF-A0ABC9DAI7-F1
#
_entry.id   AF-A0ABC9DAI7-F1
#
_cell.length_a   1.000
_cell.length_b   1.000
_cell.length_c   1.000
_cell.angle_alpha   90.00
_cell.angle_beta   90.00
_cell.angle_gamma   90.00
#
_symmetry.space_group_name_H-M   'P 1'
#
loop_
_entity.id
_entity.type
_entity.pdbx_description
1 polymer ?
#
loop_
_entity_poly.entity_id
_entity_poly.type
_entity_poly.pdbx_seq_one_letter_code
_entity_poly.pdbx_strand_id
1 'polypeptide(L)'
;MEHTGLFEVHPHFTGDQEAGGRASLQARPHPGYEPEIPNHILNSRGRAVLVRWGCYDALSFSVVDIELEESILIWHIATNIFLPAGNLLWDVGLVEAVRALSNYMVFLLAVRPSMLPPPAIQNAYIKLCSDISVLQYSSTEHLAFILYNYGKVLNTGGSTVSFVCTTMSEHRRRSLHDNQTLKAGSKLGAMLLDMESSHEVHEDVLQLITQGWVEILCYAGYRCTTNSHSKQLGNGGDLITVAALLLEHRKNLDTLMASDPEAHLAATDDY
;
A
#
# COMPACT_ATOMS: atom_id res chain seq x y z
N MET A 1 -78.73 -0.68 -32.21
CA MET A 1 -77.37 -0.66 -31.64
C MET A 1 -76.77 -2.03 -31.93
N GLU A 2 -76.25 -2.26 -33.14
CA GLU A 2 -74.87 -1.89 -33.56
C GLU A 2 -73.84 -2.55 -32.63
N HIS A 3 -72.86 -3.36 -33.04
CA HIS A 3 -72.26 -3.65 -34.34
C HIS A 3 -71.51 -5.01 -34.24
N THR A 4 -71.65 -5.86 -35.28
CA THR A 4 -70.63 -6.71 -35.96
C THR A 4 -69.32 -7.08 -35.21
N GLY A 5 -68.97 -8.37 -35.03
CA GLY A 5 -68.13 -9.18 -35.97
C GLY A 5 -66.63 -9.00 -35.65
N LEU A 6 -65.73 -9.98 -35.54
CA LEU A 6 -65.49 -11.20 -36.31
C LEU A 6 -64.56 -12.14 -35.51
N PHE A 7 -64.73 -13.44 -35.77
CA PHE A 7 -63.80 -14.54 -35.48
C PHE A 7 -62.55 -14.43 -36.36
N GLU A 8 -61.37 -14.70 -35.80
CA GLU A 8 -60.24 -15.30 -36.53
C GLU A 8 -59.48 -16.24 -35.60
N VAL A 9 -59.17 -17.43 -36.11
CA VAL A 9 -58.49 -18.53 -35.42
C VAL A 9 -57.22 -18.88 -36.19
N HIS A 10 -56.15 -19.20 -35.44
CA HIS A 10 -54.91 -19.93 -35.77
C HIS A 10 -53.73 -19.14 -36.37
N PRO A 11 -52.49 -19.67 -36.28
CA PRO A 11 -51.82 -20.43 -35.19
C PRO A 11 -50.38 -19.91 -34.93
N HIS A 12 -49.54 -20.69 -34.21
CA HIS A 12 -48.07 -20.55 -34.10
C HIS A 12 -47.58 -19.44 -33.14
N PHE A 13 -46.47 -19.56 -32.40
CA PHE A 13 -45.28 -20.41 -32.49
C PHE A 13 -44.63 -20.46 -31.08
N THR A 14 -43.78 -21.45 -30.88
CA THR A 14 -42.97 -21.74 -29.70
C THR A 14 -42.19 -20.53 -29.18
N GLY A 15 -42.33 -20.22 -27.88
CA GLY A 15 -41.49 -19.24 -27.20
C GLY A 15 -40.16 -19.87 -26.80
N ASP A 16 -39.17 -19.81 -27.70
CA ASP A 16 -37.77 -20.07 -27.36
C ASP A 16 -37.16 -18.84 -26.69
N GLN A 17 -36.47 -19.11 -25.58
CA GLN A 17 -35.61 -18.17 -24.85
C GLN A 17 -34.45 -17.72 -25.76
N GLU A 18 -34.51 -16.49 -26.29
CA GLU A 18 -33.31 -15.81 -26.76
C GLU A 18 -32.61 -15.13 -25.58
N ALA A 19 -31.56 -15.82 -25.11
CA ALA A 19 -30.51 -15.24 -24.28
C ALA A 19 -29.73 -14.19 -25.09
N GLY A 20 -30.17 -12.94 -25.00
CA GLY A 20 -29.43 -11.77 -25.49
C GLY A 20 -28.17 -11.51 -24.66
N GLY A 21 -27.11 -12.30 -24.89
CA GLY A 21 -25.77 -12.02 -24.39
C GLY A 21 -25.23 -10.74 -25.02
N ARG A 22 -25.24 -9.63 -24.26
CA ARG A 22 -24.48 -8.44 -24.60
C ARG A 22 -22.98 -8.77 -24.53
N ALA A 23 -22.41 -9.15 -25.66
CA ALA A 23 -20.97 -9.20 -25.84
C ALA A 23 -20.39 -7.81 -25.55
N SER A 24 -19.65 -7.70 -24.45
CA SER A 24 -18.86 -6.52 -24.12
C SER A 24 -17.83 -6.34 -25.22
N LEU A 25 -17.93 -5.24 -25.99
CA LEU A 25 -16.89 -4.80 -26.92
C LEU A 25 -15.63 -4.49 -26.10
N GLN A 26 -14.76 -5.48 -25.92
CA GLN A 26 -13.39 -5.26 -25.47
C GLN A 26 -12.68 -4.47 -26.58
N ALA A 27 -12.32 -3.23 -26.25
CA ALA A 27 -11.43 -2.43 -27.08
C ALA A 27 -10.14 -3.23 -27.33
N ARG A 28 -9.74 -3.35 -28.60
CA ARG A 28 -8.46 -3.97 -28.95
C ARG A 28 -7.33 -3.14 -28.33
N PRO A 29 -6.31 -3.77 -27.72
CA PRO A 29 -5.16 -3.04 -27.19
C PRO A 29 -4.40 -2.35 -28.33
N HIS A 30 -3.95 -1.12 -28.07
CA HIS A 30 -3.09 -0.36 -28.97
C HIS A 30 -1.73 -1.07 -29.12
N PRO A 31 -1.16 -1.18 -30.34
CA PRO A 31 0.15 -1.78 -30.54
C PRO A 31 1.22 -0.86 -29.91
N GLY A 32 1.92 -1.39 -28.91
CA GLY A 32 2.96 -0.67 -28.15
C GLY A 32 2.76 -0.63 -26.63
N TYR A 33 1.66 -1.17 -26.10
CA TYR A 33 1.48 -1.34 -24.66
C TYR A 33 2.04 -2.70 -24.20
N GLU A 34 3.29 -2.73 -23.76
CA GLU A 34 3.73 -3.80 -22.87
C GLU A 34 2.95 -3.67 -21.56
N PRO A 35 2.31 -4.75 -21.07
CA PRO A 35 1.62 -4.70 -19.79
C PRO A 35 2.63 -4.34 -18.70
N GLU A 36 2.36 -3.25 -17.97
CA GLU A 36 3.12 -2.83 -16.80
C GLU A 36 3.40 -4.06 -15.90
N ILE A 37 4.66 -4.46 -15.75
CA ILE A 37 5.04 -5.60 -14.91
C ILE A 37 4.59 -5.27 -13.47
N PRO A 38 3.65 -6.03 -12.86
CA PRO A 38 3.00 -5.64 -11.60
C PRO A 38 3.96 -5.56 -10.41
N ASN A 39 5.09 -6.26 -10.48
CA ASN A 39 6.13 -6.30 -9.44
C ASN A 39 7.33 -5.39 -9.78
N HIS A 40 7.23 -4.56 -10.81
CA HIS A 40 8.24 -3.55 -11.06
C HIS A 40 8.14 -2.46 -9.99
N ILE A 41 9.26 -2.01 -9.43
CA ILE A 41 9.31 -1.03 -8.32
C ILE A 41 8.53 0.28 -8.58
N LEU A 42 8.26 0.59 -9.84
CA LEU A 42 7.48 1.76 -10.28
C LEU A 42 5.95 1.55 -10.27
N ASN A 43 5.54 0.28 -10.22
CA ASN A 43 4.14 -0.17 -10.31
C ASN A 43 3.72 -0.91 -9.03
N SER A 44 4.69 -1.31 -8.22
CA SER A 44 4.51 -1.97 -6.95
C SER A 44 4.80 -0.96 -5.83
N ARG A 45 3.85 -0.83 -4.90
CA ARG A 45 3.88 0.10 -3.76
C ARG A 45 4.06 -0.65 -2.43
N GLY A 46 5.01 -1.57 -2.44
CA GLY A 46 5.32 -2.56 -1.40
C GLY A 46 5.05 -4.00 -1.84
N ARG A 47 4.28 -4.22 -2.92
CA ARG A 47 3.95 -5.55 -3.44
C ARG A 47 5.19 -6.36 -3.82
N ALA A 48 6.17 -5.76 -4.48
CA ALA A 48 7.34 -6.50 -4.98
C ALA A 48 8.20 -6.99 -3.83
N VAL A 49 8.39 -6.14 -2.81
CA VAL A 49 9.03 -6.53 -1.55
C VAL A 49 8.27 -7.66 -0.87
N LEU A 50 6.95 -7.58 -0.72
CA LEU A 50 6.20 -8.68 -0.08
C LEU A 50 6.34 -10.02 -0.83
N VAL A 51 6.36 -9.99 -2.18
CA VAL A 51 6.60 -11.20 -3.00
C VAL A 51 8.01 -11.74 -2.80
N ARG A 52 9.02 -10.86 -2.81
CA ARG A 52 10.43 -11.24 -2.65
C ARG A 52 10.70 -11.92 -1.31
N TRP A 53 10.04 -11.45 -0.25
CA TRP A 53 10.18 -11.96 1.11
C TRP A 53 9.17 -13.08 1.44
N GLY A 54 8.46 -13.61 0.43
CA GLY A 54 7.54 -14.74 0.60
C GLY A 54 6.33 -14.47 1.51
N CYS A 55 6.05 -13.21 1.85
CA CYS A 55 5.00 -12.80 2.79
C CYS A 55 3.79 -12.12 2.10
N TYR A 56 3.75 -12.13 0.77
CA TYR A 56 2.68 -11.52 -0.03
C TYR A 56 1.28 -12.02 0.36
N ASP A 57 1.09 -13.33 0.48
CA ASP A 57 -0.23 -13.89 0.81
C ASP A 57 -0.72 -13.44 2.19
N ALA A 58 0.20 -13.30 3.15
CA ALA A 58 -0.12 -12.86 4.50
C ALA A 58 -0.34 -11.34 4.60
N LEU A 59 0.45 -10.55 3.87
CA LEU A 59 0.56 -9.09 4.09
C LEU A 59 -0.03 -8.23 2.95
N SER A 60 -0.51 -8.82 1.86
CA SER A 60 -1.02 -8.09 0.68
C SER A 60 -2.13 -7.08 0.98
N PHE A 61 -2.95 -7.33 2.00
CA PHE A 61 -4.00 -6.40 2.45
C PHE A 61 -3.46 -5.01 2.84
N SER A 62 -2.16 -4.89 3.13
CA SER A 62 -1.52 -3.64 3.50
C SER A 62 -1.08 -2.78 2.32
N VAL A 63 -1.10 -3.32 1.09
CA VAL A 63 -0.57 -2.63 -0.12
C VAL A 63 -1.41 -2.82 -1.39
N VAL A 64 -2.30 -3.83 -1.45
CA VAL A 64 -3.12 -4.18 -2.62
C VAL A 64 -4.58 -3.74 -2.39
N ASP A 65 -5.25 -3.28 -3.45
CA ASP A 65 -6.68 -2.89 -3.47
C ASP A 65 -7.09 -1.83 -2.43
N ILE A 66 -6.14 -1.00 -2.00
CA ILE A 66 -6.34 0.12 -1.08
C ILE A 66 -5.76 1.42 -1.69
N GLU A 67 -6.06 2.58 -1.12
CA GLU A 67 -5.47 3.85 -1.60
C GLU A 67 -4.02 4.00 -1.13
N LEU A 68 -3.22 4.86 -1.77
CA LEU A 68 -1.80 5.01 -1.41
C LEU A 68 -1.67 5.62 -0.01
N GLU A 69 -2.54 6.57 0.29
CA GLU A 69 -2.68 7.27 1.56
C GLU A 69 -2.92 6.26 2.68
N GLU A 70 -3.83 5.31 2.45
CA GLU A 70 -4.11 4.23 3.40
C GLU A 70 -2.90 3.33 3.60
N SER A 71 -2.19 2.97 2.52
CA SER A 71 -0.95 2.17 2.60
C SER A 71 0.11 2.86 3.45
N ILE A 72 0.35 4.16 3.20
CA ILE A 72 1.30 4.97 3.98
C ILE A 72 0.92 4.95 5.46
N LEU A 73 -0.35 5.15 5.79
CA LEU A 73 -0.81 5.16 7.18
C LEU A 73 -0.73 3.77 7.84
N ILE A 74 -1.10 2.70 7.13
CA ILE A 74 -1.02 1.32 7.61
C ILE A 74 0.43 0.96 7.96
N TRP A 75 1.36 1.21 7.04
CA TRP A 75 2.78 0.95 7.25
C TRP A 75 3.38 1.84 8.33
N HIS A 76 2.93 3.10 8.45
CA HIS A 76 3.38 4.00 9.50
C HIS A 76 2.98 3.51 10.89
N ILE A 77 1.72 3.09 11.06
CA ILE A 77 1.23 2.49 12.32
C ILE A 77 2.03 1.23 12.64
N ALA A 78 2.20 0.33 11.66
CA ALA A 78 2.96 -0.90 11.84
C ALA A 78 4.42 -0.64 12.23
N THR A 79 5.08 0.35 11.61
CA THR A 79 6.45 0.75 11.93
C THR A 79 6.56 1.29 13.36
N ASN A 80 5.59 2.10 13.81
CA ASN A 80 5.54 2.63 15.18
C ASN A 80 5.20 1.56 16.23
N ILE A 81 4.56 0.45 15.83
CA ILE A 81 4.38 -0.72 16.68
C ILE A 81 5.68 -1.54 16.75
N PHE A 82 6.35 -1.70 15.61
CA PHE A 82 7.51 -2.58 15.45
C PHE A 82 8.78 -2.04 16.12
N LEU A 83 9.16 -0.79 15.83
CA LEU A 83 10.44 -0.22 16.27
C LEU A 83 10.63 -0.20 17.80
N PRO A 84 9.62 0.11 18.65
CA PRO A 84 9.79 0.09 20.10
C PRO A 84 10.11 -1.29 20.68
N ALA A 85 9.80 -2.38 19.98
CA ALA A 85 10.11 -3.73 20.44
C ALA A 85 11.62 -4.03 20.44
N GLY A 86 12.42 -3.22 19.73
CA GLY A 86 13.86 -3.09 19.85
C GLY A 86 14.65 -4.39 19.95
N ASN A 87 15.27 -4.83 18.86
CA ASN A 87 16.29 -5.87 18.91
C ASN A 87 17.68 -5.23 19.11
N LEU A 88 18.46 -5.70 20.10
CA LEU A 88 19.81 -5.20 20.38
C LEU A 88 20.79 -5.42 19.21
N LEU A 89 20.45 -6.30 18.28
CA LEU A 89 21.26 -6.62 17.10
C LEU A 89 20.97 -5.74 15.89
N TRP A 90 19.92 -4.91 15.92
CA TRP A 90 19.59 -4.05 14.78
C TRP A 90 20.65 -2.97 14.57
N ASP A 91 20.93 -2.69 13.30
CA ASP A 91 21.74 -1.54 12.94
C ASP A 91 21.01 -0.24 13.30
N VAL A 92 21.64 0.59 14.15
CA VAL A 92 21.06 1.85 14.62
C VAL A 92 20.80 2.80 13.45
N GLY A 93 21.68 2.80 12.44
CA GLY A 93 21.51 3.61 11.23
C GLY A 93 20.26 3.24 10.44
N LEU A 94 20.01 1.93 10.28
CA LEU A 94 18.84 1.40 9.60
C LEU A 94 17.54 1.71 10.37
N VAL A 95 17.54 1.58 11.70
CA VAL A 95 16.41 1.94 12.56
C VAL A 95 16.05 3.43 12.39
N GLU A 96 17.06 4.31 12.41
CA GLU A 96 16.83 5.75 12.19
C GLU A 96 16.36 6.04 10.76
N ALA A 97 16.90 5.35 9.75
CA ALA A 97 16.47 5.49 8.37
C ALA A 97 15.01 5.08 8.17
N VAL A 98 14.59 3.93 8.73
CA VAL A 98 13.20 3.46 8.70
C VAL A 98 12.27 4.46 9.36
N ARG A 99 12.63 4.97 10.54
CA ARG A 99 11.85 5.99 11.25
C ARG A 99 11.74 7.27 10.43
N ALA A 100 12.85 7.74 9.86
CA ALA A 100 12.90 8.94 9.04
C ALA A 100 12.04 8.80 7.78
N LEU A 101 12.14 7.68 7.05
CA LEU A 101 11.34 7.39 5.87
C LEU A 101 9.84 7.33 6.20
N SER A 102 9.48 6.61 7.26
CA SER A 102 8.09 6.50 7.71
C SER A 102 7.49 7.87 8.04
N ASN A 103 8.21 8.68 8.84
CA ASN A 103 7.78 10.03 9.19
C ASN A 103 7.71 10.94 7.97
N TYR A 104 8.66 10.82 7.04
CA TYR A 104 8.69 11.60 5.82
C TYR A 104 7.49 11.32 4.91
N MET A 105 7.12 10.05 4.71
CA MET A 105 5.95 9.69 3.89
C MET A 105 4.64 10.23 4.49
N VAL A 106 4.49 10.18 5.81
CA VAL A 106 3.34 10.81 6.49
C VAL A 106 3.41 12.34 6.41
N PHE A 107 4.59 12.95 6.49
CA PHE A 107 4.77 14.39 6.27
C PHE A 107 4.32 14.81 4.87
N LEU A 108 4.66 14.04 3.83
CA LEU A 108 4.16 14.29 2.48
C LEU A 108 2.63 14.22 2.45
N LEU A 109 2.04 13.18 3.04
CA LEU A 109 0.58 13.03 3.11
C LEU A 109 -0.10 14.16 3.90
N ALA A 110 0.51 14.64 4.98
CA ALA A 110 -0.10 15.61 5.89
C ALA A 110 0.13 17.07 5.49
N VAL A 111 1.28 17.39 4.90
CA VAL A 111 1.73 18.77 4.68
C VAL A 111 1.92 19.08 3.20
N ARG A 112 2.30 18.08 2.40
CA ARG A 112 2.59 18.26 0.96
C ARG A 112 1.87 17.23 0.06
N PRO A 113 0.52 17.07 0.13
CA PRO A 113 -0.17 16.06 -0.69
C PRO A 113 0.09 16.18 -2.19
N SER A 114 0.39 17.39 -2.68
CA SER A 114 0.76 17.62 -4.08
C SER A 114 2.04 16.89 -4.52
N MET A 115 2.88 16.45 -3.59
CA MET A 115 4.07 15.64 -3.84
C MET A 115 3.78 14.14 -3.89
N LEU A 116 2.53 13.73 -3.67
CA LEU A 116 2.06 12.36 -3.88
C LEU A 116 1.32 12.26 -5.23
N PRO A 117 1.15 11.03 -5.75
CA PRO A 117 0.35 10.79 -6.96
C PRO A 117 -1.10 11.28 -6.80
N PRO A 118 -1.68 11.98 -7.78
CA PRO A 118 -3.11 12.32 -7.75
C PRO A 118 -3.98 11.06 -7.69
N PRO A 119 -5.12 11.07 -6.97
CA PRO A 119 -5.77 12.21 -6.32
C PRO A 119 -5.44 12.36 -4.82
N ALA A 120 -4.18 12.20 -4.39
CA ALA A 120 -3.83 12.20 -2.97
C ALA A 120 -4.38 13.38 -2.15
N ILE A 121 -5.10 13.05 -1.08
CA ILE A 121 -5.71 14.00 -0.14
C ILE A 121 -5.54 13.55 1.32
N GLN A 122 -5.61 14.52 2.24
CA GLN A 122 -5.30 14.31 3.66
C GLN A 122 -6.46 13.66 4.48
N ASN A 123 -7.59 13.32 3.87
CA ASN A 123 -8.78 12.88 4.62
C ASN A 123 -8.53 11.65 5.49
N ALA A 124 -7.82 10.65 4.96
CA ALA A 124 -7.46 9.45 5.70
C ALA A 124 -6.59 9.77 6.93
N TYR A 125 -5.63 10.69 6.76
CA TYR A 125 -4.77 11.16 7.86
C TYR A 125 -5.57 11.91 8.93
N ILE A 126 -6.43 12.85 8.55
CA ILE A 126 -7.25 13.63 9.50
C ILE A 126 -8.16 12.70 10.30
N LYS A 127 -8.81 11.74 9.62
CA LYS A 127 -9.66 10.75 10.27
C LYS A 127 -8.86 9.91 11.26
N LEU A 128 -7.68 9.42 10.86
CA LEU A 128 -6.79 8.65 11.74
C LEU A 128 -6.39 9.45 12.98
N CYS A 129 -6.00 10.72 12.83
CA CYS A 129 -5.65 11.58 13.96
C CYS A 129 -6.81 11.76 14.94
N SER A 130 -8.03 11.97 14.42
CA SER A 130 -9.23 12.07 15.25
C SER A 130 -9.48 10.79 16.04
N ASP A 131 -9.37 9.63 15.38
CA ASP A 131 -9.62 8.32 16.01
C ASP A 131 -8.54 7.99 17.06
N ILE A 132 -7.27 8.25 16.78
CA ILE A 132 -6.16 8.04 17.73
C ILE A 132 -6.29 8.97 18.94
N SER A 133 -6.73 10.23 18.76
CA SER A 133 -6.86 11.19 19.85
C SER A 133 -7.88 10.78 20.93
N VAL A 134 -8.83 9.90 20.57
CA VAL A 134 -9.82 9.34 21.50
C VAL A 134 -9.22 8.19 22.34
N LEU A 135 -8.16 7.55 21.85
CA LEU A 135 -7.43 6.54 22.61
C LEU A 135 -6.64 7.29 23.70
N GLN A 136 -7.02 7.12 24.96
CA GLN A 136 -6.26 7.71 26.07
C GLN A 136 -4.95 6.94 26.22
N TYR A 137 -3.84 7.51 25.77
CA TYR A 137 -2.49 7.00 25.96
C TYR A 137 -1.62 8.04 26.67
N SER A 138 -0.58 7.57 27.34
CA SER A 138 0.34 8.41 28.14
C SER A 138 1.67 8.70 27.44
N SER A 139 2.01 7.90 26.43
CA SER A 139 3.19 8.06 25.59
C SER A 139 2.99 7.33 24.26
N THR A 140 3.93 7.52 23.33
CA THR A 140 3.98 6.79 22.06
C THR A 140 4.16 5.29 22.25
N GLU A 141 4.94 4.87 23.25
CA GLU A 141 5.17 3.47 23.59
C GLU A 141 3.89 2.84 24.16
N HIS A 142 3.15 3.57 25.00
CA HIS A 142 1.86 3.10 25.50
C HIS A 142 0.84 2.96 24.36
N LEU A 143 0.80 3.91 23.42
CA LEU A 143 -0.05 3.77 22.23
C LEU A 143 0.36 2.57 21.37
N ALA A 144 1.65 2.39 21.10
CA ALA A 144 2.16 1.23 20.36
C ALA A 144 1.77 -0.08 21.03
N PHE A 145 1.87 -0.17 22.36
CA PHE A 145 1.42 -1.34 23.13
C PHE A 145 -0.09 -1.60 22.98
N ILE A 146 -0.94 -0.57 23.07
CA ILE A 146 -2.39 -0.71 22.87
C ILE A 146 -2.68 -1.27 21.48
N LEU A 147 -2.07 -0.68 20.44
CA LEU A 147 -2.31 -1.06 19.05
C LEU A 147 -1.74 -2.45 18.73
N TYR A 148 -0.58 -2.82 19.28
CA TYR A 148 -0.04 -4.18 19.18
C TYR A 148 -1.02 -5.22 19.72
N ASN A 149 -1.52 -5.03 20.96
CA ASN A 149 -2.47 -5.96 21.56
C ASN A 149 -3.78 -6.03 20.77
N TYR A 150 -4.26 -4.90 20.26
CA TYR A 150 -5.42 -4.87 19.38
C TYR A 150 -5.19 -5.68 18.10
N GLY A 151 -4.05 -5.48 17.43
CA GLY A 151 -3.64 -6.24 16.24
C GLY A 151 -3.52 -7.74 16.49
N LYS A 152 -2.92 -8.13 17.62
CA LYS A 152 -2.77 -9.54 18.02
C LYS A 152 -4.12 -10.24 18.15
N VAL A 153 -5.11 -9.59 18.78
CA VAL A 153 -6.48 -10.12 18.89
C VAL A 153 -7.12 -10.30 17.51
N LEU A 154 -6.92 -9.34 16.59
CA LEU A 154 -7.42 -9.44 15.22
C LEU A 154 -6.78 -10.61 14.45
N ASN A 155 -5.50 -10.90 14.70
CA ASN A 155 -4.76 -11.97 14.03
C ASN A 155 -5.18 -13.37 14.46
N THR A 156 -5.48 -13.58 15.74
CA THR A 156 -5.82 -14.91 16.27
C THR A 156 -7.27 -15.32 16.04
N GLY A 157 -8.08 -14.51 15.33
CA GLY A 157 -9.50 -14.79 15.08
C GLY A 157 -10.34 -14.91 16.36
N GLY A 158 -9.84 -14.40 17.48
CA GLY A 158 -10.40 -14.68 18.79
C GLY A 158 -11.65 -13.85 19.11
N SER A 159 -12.74 -14.52 19.49
CA SER A 159 -13.82 -13.93 20.31
C SER A 159 -13.35 -13.55 21.73
N THR A 160 -12.10 -13.83 22.07
CA THR A 160 -11.49 -13.48 23.35
C THR A 160 -10.95 -12.05 23.26
N VAL A 161 -11.82 -11.12 23.65
CA VAL A 161 -11.43 -9.77 24.00
C VAL A 161 -10.29 -9.86 25.00
N SER A 162 -9.05 -9.59 24.57
CA SER A 162 -7.92 -9.38 25.47
C SER A 162 -8.34 -8.38 26.55
N PHE A 163 -7.84 -8.57 27.78
CA PHE A 163 -8.08 -7.69 28.94
C PHE A 163 -7.90 -6.18 28.60
N VAL A 164 -7.04 -5.87 27.63
CA VAL A 164 -6.82 -4.51 27.14
C VAL A 164 -8.06 -3.92 26.46
N CYS A 165 -8.79 -4.67 25.64
CA CYS A 165 -10.00 -4.17 24.98
C CYS A 165 -11.23 -4.17 25.89
N THR A 166 -11.33 -5.06 26.88
CA THR A 166 -12.45 -5.07 27.85
C THR A 166 -12.38 -3.93 28.87
N THR A 167 -11.18 -3.44 29.18
CA THR A 167 -10.99 -2.28 30.08
C THR A 167 -11.19 -0.94 29.39
N MET A 168 -11.36 -0.92 28.05
CA MET A 168 -11.64 0.30 27.30
C MET A 168 -13.10 0.71 27.36
N SER A 169 -13.38 2.00 27.55
CA SER A 169 -14.74 2.54 27.39
C SER A 169 -15.31 2.22 26.01
N GLU A 170 -16.61 2.02 25.89
CA GLU A 170 -17.26 1.68 24.62
C GLU A 170 -16.94 2.65 23.47
N HIS A 171 -16.81 3.94 23.75
CA HIS A 171 -16.49 4.95 22.75
C HIS A 171 -15.13 4.71 22.09
N ARG A 172 -14.09 4.42 22.89
CA ARG A 172 -12.75 4.05 22.39
C ARG A 172 -12.78 2.78 21.56
N ARG A 173 -13.54 1.79 22.02
CA ARG A 173 -13.72 0.52 21.32
C ARG A 173 -14.36 0.73 19.94
N ARG A 174 -15.38 1.60 19.85
CA ARG A 174 -16.00 1.97 18.55
C ARG A 174 -15.01 2.66 17.62
N SER A 175 -14.24 3.64 18.09
CA SER A 175 -13.22 4.31 17.26
C SER A 175 -12.18 3.34 16.67
N LEU A 176 -11.71 2.36 17.46
CA LEU A 176 -10.87 1.27 16.95
C LEU A 176 -11.58 0.41 15.90
N HIS A 177 -12.85 0.06 16.14
CA HIS A 177 -13.61 -0.78 15.22
C HIS A 177 -14.10 -0.09 13.95
N ASP A 178 -14.21 1.23 13.91
CA ASP A 178 -14.76 1.92 12.74
C ASP A 178 -13.64 2.37 11.78
N ASN A 179 -12.38 2.35 12.23
CA ASN A 179 -11.23 2.75 11.42
C ASN A 179 -10.51 1.53 10.81
N GLN A 180 -10.72 1.29 9.51
CA GLN A 180 -10.09 0.18 8.79
C GLN A 180 -8.57 0.33 8.67
N THR A 181 -8.06 1.55 8.47
CA THR A 181 -6.62 1.86 8.43
C THR A 181 -5.95 1.51 9.76
N LEU A 182 -6.58 1.88 10.88
CA LEU A 182 -6.06 1.60 12.22
C LEU A 182 -6.07 0.10 12.53
N LYS A 183 -7.12 -0.61 12.13
CA LYS A 183 -7.17 -2.08 12.20
C LYS A 183 -6.06 -2.72 11.38
N ALA A 184 -5.96 -2.36 10.10
CA ALA A 184 -4.99 -2.94 9.18
C ALA A 184 -3.55 -2.64 9.63
N GLY A 185 -3.25 -1.42 10.07
CA GLY A 185 -1.96 -1.04 10.64
C GLY A 185 -1.62 -1.80 11.92
N SER A 186 -2.60 -1.94 12.83
CA SER A 186 -2.42 -2.74 14.06
C SER A 186 -2.17 -4.21 13.75
N LYS A 187 -2.95 -4.77 12.82
CA LYS A 187 -2.84 -6.15 12.33
C LYS A 187 -1.45 -6.41 11.74
N LEU A 188 -1.01 -5.54 10.83
CA LEU A 188 0.30 -5.60 10.19
C LEU A 188 1.43 -5.49 11.22
N GLY A 189 1.38 -4.52 12.13
CA GLY A 189 2.41 -4.33 13.17
C GLY A 189 2.56 -5.56 14.08
N ALA A 190 1.45 -6.17 14.48
CA ALA A 190 1.49 -7.40 15.26
C ALA A 190 2.06 -8.59 14.44
N MET A 191 1.67 -8.74 13.16
CA MET A 191 2.22 -9.77 12.28
C MET A 191 3.74 -9.62 12.10
N LEU A 192 4.25 -8.41 11.88
CA LEU A 192 5.68 -8.15 11.71
C LEU A 192 6.49 -8.47 12.98
N LEU A 193 5.95 -8.16 14.16
CA LEU A 193 6.59 -8.52 15.44
C LEU A 193 6.57 -10.02 15.71
N ASP A 194 5.47 -10.70 15.39
CA ASP A 194 5.38 -12.15 15.51
C ASP A 194 6.35 -12.84 14.52
N MET A 195 6.55 -12.28 13.31
CA MET A 195 7.57 -12.72 12.35
C MET A 195 8.98 -12.58 12.93
N GLU A 196 9.35 -11.40 13.44
CA GLU A 196 10.68 -11.15 14.04
C GLU A 196 10.96 -12.09 15.23
N SER A 197 9.91 -12.41 16.01
CA SER A 197 10.02 -13.29 17.19
C SER A 197 10.13 -14.78 16.85
N SER A 198 9.82 -15.17 15.61
CA SER A 198 9.69 -16.58 15.24
C SER A 198 11.02 -17.32 15.04
N HIS A 199 12.17 -16.62 15.05
CA HIS A 199 13.54 -17.18 15.00
C HIS A 199 13.86 -18.19 13.87
N GLU A 200 12.92 -18.49 12.98
CA GLU A 200 13.07 -19.53 11.95
C GLU A 200 13.70 -19.03 10.64
N VAL A 201 13.83 -17.70 10.45
CA VAL A 201 14.49 -17.13 9.27
C VAL A 201 15.45 -16.03 9.68
N HIS A 202 16.68 -16.10 9.17
CA HIS A 202 17.75 -15.10 9.28
C HIS A 202 17.44 -13.79 8.52
N GLU A 203 16.17 -13.55 8.22
CA GLU A 203 15.70 -12.44 7.40
C GLU A 203 15.22 -11.32 8.32
N ASP A 204 16.00 -10.26 8.35
CA ASP A 204 15.78 -9.09 9.20
C ASP A 204 14.46 -8.40 8.83
N VAL A 205 13.43 -8.51 9.68
CA VAL A 205 12.12 -7.86 9.43
C VAL A 205 12.28 -6.35 9.34
N LEU A 206 13.30 -5.76 9.97
CA LEU A 206 13.65 -4.35 9.78
C LEU A 206 14.05 -4.07 8.34
N GLN A 207 14.75 -4.99 7.68
CA GLN A 207 15.15 -4.87 6.28
C GLN A 207 13.93 -5.02 5.34
N LEU A 208 12.97 -5.89 5.66
CA LEU A 208 11.67 -5.95 4.98
C LEU A 208 10.95 -4.60 5.05
N ILE A 209 10.85 -4.02 6.25
CA ILE A 209 10.20 -2.73 6.47
C ILE A 209 10.93 -1.61 5.72
N THR A 210 12.27 -1.62 5.75
CA THR A 210 13.10 -0.66 5.02
C THR A 210 12.80 -0.71 3.53
N GLN A 211 12.84 -1.91 2.93
CA GLN A 211 12.60 -2.05 1.51
C GLN A 211 11.17 -1.65 1.13
N GLY A 212 10.18 -1.94 1.98
CA GLY A 212 8.80 -1.51 1.77
C GLY A 212 8.67 0.02 1.74
N TRP A 213 9.33 0.74 2.65
CA TRP A 213 9.34 2.21 2.63
C TRP A 213 10.04 2.78 1.40
N VAL A 214 11.16 2.19 0.99
CA VAL A 214 11.86 2.60 -0.25
C VAL A 214 10.98 2.38 -1.47
N GLU A 215 10.29 1.24 -1.55
CA GLU A 215 9.36 0.94 -2.65
C GLU A 215 8.17 1.92 -2.68
N ILE A 216 7.56 2.22 -1.53
CA ILE A 216 6.49 3.24 -1.42
C ILE A 216 6.99 4.62 -1.84
N LEU A 217 8.19 5.03 -1.42
CA LEU A 217 8.81 6.30 -1.81
C LEU A 217 9.05 6.37 -3.32
N CYS A 218 9.61 5.31 -3.89
CA CYS A 218 9.89 5.20 -5.33
C CYS A 218 8.60 5.26 -6.15
N TYR A 219 7.57 4.51 -5.75
CA TYR A 219 6.26 4.55 -6.38
C TYR A 219 5.66 5.95 -6.32
N ALA A 220 5.63 6.57 -5.14
CA ALA A 220 5.06 7.90 -4.95
C ALA A 220 5.80 8.97 -5.76
N GLY A 221 7.15 8.91 -5.78
CA GLY A 221 7.97 9.84 -6.55
C GLY A 221 7.77 9.67 -8.05
N TYR A 222 7.88 8.46 -8.58
CA TYR A 222 7.73 8.23 -10.03
C TYR A 222 6.33 8.61 -10.55
N ARG A 223 5.29 8.43 -9.73
CA ARG A 223 3.90 8.74 -10.08
C ARG A 223 3.48 10.17 -9.68
N CYS A 224 4.37 10.95 -9.05
CA CYS A 224 4.13 12.36 -8.75
C CYS A 224 4.20 13.21 -10.03
N THR A 225 3.44 14.30 -10.08
CA THR A 225 3.37 15.11 -11.31
C THR A 225 4.68 15.86 -11.54
N THR A 226 5.12 15.95 -12.80
CA THR A 226 6.30 16.72 -13.19
C THR A 226 6.24 18.18 -12.74
N ASN A 227 5.04 18.77 -12.72
CA ASN A 227 4.82 20.15 -12.23
C ASN A 227 5.05 20.28 -10.72
N SER A 228 4.70 19.27 -9.93
CA SER A 228 5.01 19.25 -8.50
C SER A 228 6.52 19.13 -8.26
N HIS A 229 7.18 18.21 -8.98
CA HIS A 229 8.65 18.08 -8.92
C HIS A 229 9.38 19.35 -9.35
N SER A 230 8.98 19.98 -10.46
CA SER A 230 9.63 21.20 -10.95
C SER A 230 9.52 22.37 -9.97
N LYS A 231 8.35 22.55 -9.34
CA LYS A 231 8.16 23.56 -8.29
C LYS A 231 9.06 23.32 -7.09
N GLN A 232 9.23 22.07 -6.64
CA GLN A 232 10.12 21.78 -5.52
C GLN A 232 11.60 21.90 -5.87
N LEU A 233 12.00 21.58 -7.09
CA LEU A 233 13.38 21.83 -7.56
C LEU A 233 13.71 23.32 -7.51
N GLY A 234 12.76 24.19 -7.89
CA GLY A 234 12.90 25.64 -7.75
C GLY A 234 13.08 26.13 -6.30
N ASN A 235 12.73 25.29 -5.31
CA ASN A 235 12.84 25.58 -3.88
C ASN A 235 13.94 24.78 -3.16
N GLY A 236 14.85 24.12 -3.90
CA GLY A 236 16.00 23.40 -3.34
C GLY A 236 15.94 21.87 -3.42
N GLY A 237 14.91 21.30 -4.06
CA GLY A 237 14.74 19.84 -4.20
C GLY A 237 14.22 19.17 -2.92
N ASP A 238 13.73 17.94 -3.05
CA ASP A 238 13.17 17.14 -1.94
C ASP A 238 13.53 15.66 -2.17
N LEU A 239 13.60 14.84 -1.12
CA LEU A 239 14.02 13.43 -1.20
C LEU A 239 13.20 12.64 -2.24
N ILE A 240 11.88 12.83 -2.27
CA ILE A 240 11.00 12.19 -3.25
C ILE A 240 11.31 12.59 -4.70
N THR A 241 11.84 13.81 -4.91
CA THR A 241 12.26 14.26 -6.24
C THR A 241 13.58 13.62 -6.64
N VAL A 242 14.52 13.48 -5.70
CA VAL A 242 15.76 12.74 -5.93
C VAL A 242 15.45 11.28 -6.28
N ALA A 243 14.55 10.64 -5.54
CA ALA A 243 14.10 9.27 -5.85
C ALA A 243 13.51 9.16 -7.26
N ALA A 244 12.62 10.09 -7.65
CA ALA A 244 12.03 10.11 -8.99
C ALA A 244 13.09 10.25 -10.10
N LEU A 245 14.08 11.14 -9.91
CA LEU A 245 15.15 11.35 -10.89
C LEU A 245 16.08 10.14 -11.01
N LEU A 246 16.41 9.47 -9.90
CA LEU A 246 17.22 8.25 -9.91
C LEU A 246 16.51 7.12 -10.67
N LEU A 247 15.19 6.99 -10.50
CA LEU A 247 14.39 5.99 -11.20
C LEU A 247 14.31 6.29 -12.70
N GLU A 248 14.13 7.55 -13.08
CA GLU A 248 14.13 7.96 -14.50
C GLU A 248 15.49 7.71 -15.14
N HIS A 249 16.59 8.02 -14.44
CA HIS A 249 17.94 7.71 -14.91
C HIS A 249 18.15 6.20 -15.10
N ARG A 250 17.71 5.38 -14.15
CA ARG A 250 17.81 3.93 -14.24
C ARG A 250 17.05 3.37 -15.44
N LYS A 251 15.80 3.80 -15.65
CA LYS A 251 14.97 3.42 -16.79
C LYS A 251 15.64 3.77 -18.14
N ASN A 252 16.24 4.95 -18.21
CA ASN A 252 16.97 5.37 -19.42
C ASN A 252 18.21 4.50 -19.68
N LEU A 253 18.96 4.13 -18.63
CA LEU A 253 20.09 3.19 -18.76
C LEU A 253 19.62 1.81 -19.25
N ASP A 254 18.56 1.26 -18.66
CA ASP A 254 18.03 -0.04 -19.06
C ASP A 254 17.55 -0.02 -20.54
N THR A 255 16.98 1.11 -21.00
CA THR A 255 16.59 1.32 -22.41
C THR A 255 17.79 1.38 -23.34
N LEU A 256 18.84 2.11 -22.95
CA LEU A 256 20.08 2.20 -23.73
C LEU A 256 20.76 0.83 -23.86
N MET A 257 20.84 0.07 -22.77
CA MET A 257 21.40 -1.28 -22.75
C MET A 257 20.58 -2.27 -23.59
N ALA A 258 19.24 -2.14 -23.60
CA ALA A 258 18.39 -2.97 -24.46
C ALA A 258 18.49 -2.61 -25.95
N SER A 259 18.89 -1.38 -26.27
CA SER A 259 19.05 -0.90 -27.66
C SER A 259 20.41 -1.20 -28.29
N ASP A 260 21.41 -1.64 -27.52
CA ASP A 260 22.77 -1.95 -28.00
C ASP A 260 23.33 -3.28 -27.41
N PRO A 261 23.01 -4.43 -28.03
CA PRO A 261 23.46 -5.75 -27.56
C PRO A 261 24.97 -5.99 -27.71
N GLU A 262 25.69 -5.20 -28.54
CA GLU A 262 27.11 -5.43 -28.86
C GLU A 262 28.07 -4.81 -27.84
N ALA A 263 27.63 -3.81 -27.06
CA ALA A 263 28.44 -3.19 -26.00
C ALA A 263 28.75 -4.14 -24.83
N HIS A 264 27.98 -5.24 -24.67
CA HIS A 264 28.19 -6.22 -23.60
C HIS A 264 29.46 -7.07 -23.77
N LEU A 265 29.98 -7.23 -24.99
CA LEU A 265 31.22 -7.99 -25.24
C LEU A 265 32.50 -7.15 -25.08
N ALA A 266 32.39 -5.81 -25.15
CA ALA A 266 33.55 -4.93 -24.98
C ALA A 266 33.83 -4.56 -23.51
N ALA A 267 32.84 -4.74 -22.61
CA ALA A 267 32.96 -4.35 -21.19
C ALA A 267 33.36 -5.51 -20.25
N THR A 268 33.39 -6.76 -20.74
CA THR A 268 33.82 -7.93 -19.95
C THR A 268 35.25 -8.37 -20.23
N ASP A 269 35.93 -7.76 -21.20
CA ASP A 269 37.33 -8.06 -21.55
C ASP A 269 38.34 -7.09 -20.91
N ASP A 270 37.86 -6.04 -20.22
CA ASP A 270 38.66 -5.14 -19.40
C ASP A 270 38.12 -5.15 -17.95
N TYR A 271 38.30 -6.24 -17.21
CA TYR A 271 38.61 -6.32 -15.76
C TYR A 271 38.66 -7.77 -15.25
#